data_AF-A0A2P4NTH4-F1
#
_entry.id   AF-A0A2P4NTH4-F1
#
_cell.length_a   1.000
_cell.length_b   1.000
_cell.length_c   1.000
_cell.angle_alpha   90.00
_cell.angle_beta   90.00
_cell.angle_gamma   90.00
#
_symmetry.space_group_name_H-M   'P 1'
#
loop_
_entity.id
_entity.type
_entity.pdbx_description
1 polymer ?
#
loop_
_entity_poly.entity_id
_entity_poly.type
_entity_poly.pdbx_seq_one_letter_code
_entity_poly.pdbx_strand_id
1 'polypeptide(L)'
;MSEPTSLAWFRRDLRLHDNEALAAACDADRVVPVYCLDPREYGDRPFGGSDSFDFEKTGAHRARFRLESLSDLRSSLRDRGSDLVVREGRPESVLPEVADAVDADFVTVHTHPTPEESSVEAAVERALGDGGVELRRFWGHTLTHLDDLPMALSELPDTYTTFRKAVESAAEDTDESDGGAGDESTDAGDPAGRDPLPEPTVPPLPGDAPAAGDLPAVSDLVGNSVAESRSAPDERGVLPFDGGETAALDRVESYIWAGDHLREYKETRNGLLGADYSSKLSPWLNEGCLSPRYVKAEVDRYEDRRVANDSTYWLVFELRWRDFFQFQFAKHGSDFFRREGIRERTDIDWRSDDAQFERWAAGETGVPFVDANMRELNATGYMSNRGRQNAASFLANDLRLDWRRGAAYFETRLVDYDPASNYGNWAYIAGVGNDSRDRSFDVRWQANRYDEDAEYVKTWLPELDALPAEYAHEPWELSEDEQATYGVELGVDYPEPMVDLDDSSE
;
A
#
# COMPACT_ATOMS: atom_id res chain seq x y z
N MET A 1 42.34 5.45 -15.86
CA MET A 1 40.97 5.16 -16.30
C MET A 1 40.09 6.04 -15.44
N SER A 2 39.04 6.66 -15.97
CA SER A 2 38.09 7.39 -15.13
C SER A 2 37.48 6.42 -14.13
N GLU A 3 37.24 6.90 -12.91
CA GLU A 3 36.51 6.16 -11.88
C GLU A 3 35.05 6.05 -12.32
N PRO A 4 34.50 4.83 -12.54
CA PRO A 4 33.10 4.66 -12.90
C PRO A 4 32.20 5.37 -11.89
N THR A 5 31.22 6.10 -12.41
CA THR A 5 30.29 6.92 -11.63
C THR A 5 28.86 6.47 -11.90
N SER A 6 28.09 6.24 -10.84
CA SER A 6 26.69 5.83 -10.93
C SER A 6 25.74 6.82 -10.25
N LEU A 7 24.50 6.88 -10.74
CA LEU A 7 23.40 7.46 -9.98
C LEU A 7 22.55 6.32 -9.39
N ALA A 8 22.27 6.36 -8.09
CA ALA A 8 21.28 5.49 -7.46
C ALA A 8 19.94 6.25 -7.42
N TRP A 9 19.03 5.97 -8.35
CA TRP A 9 17.74 6.64 -8.43
C TRP A 9 16.71 5.95 -7.54
N PHE A 10 16.41 6.59 -6.40
CA PHE A 10 15.40 6.14 -5.45
C PHE A 10 13.99 6.56 -5.90
N ARG A 11 13.03 5.67 -5.68
CA ARG A 11 11.58 5.87 -5.83
C ARG A 11 10.85 5.31 -4.61
N ARG A 12 10.25 4.12 -4.72
CA ARG A 12 9.55 3.38 -3.64
C ARG A 12 10.42 2.26 -3.09
N ASP A 13 11.63 2.64 -2.77
CA ASP A 13 12.71 1.80 -2.23
C ASP A 13 13.56 2.62 -1.26
N LEU A 14 12.89 3.45 -0.45
CA LEU A 14 13.48 4.43 0.47
C LEU A 14 14.15 3.78 1.70
N ARG A 15 15.12 2.90 1.45
CA ARG A 15 15.88 2.12 2.43
C ARG A 15 17.29 1.81 1.94
N LEU A 16 18.19 1.51 2.87
CA LEU A 16 19.52 0.98 2.59
C LEU A 16 19.56 -0.56 2.67
N HIS A 17 18.82 -1.18 3.60
CA HIS A 17 18.79 -2.63 3.73
C HIS A 17 18.14 -3.30 2.52
N ASP A 18 18.67 -4.46 2.11
CA ASP A 18 18.07 -5.28 1.05
C ASP A 18 17.66 -4.49 -0.22
N ASN A 19 18.55 -3.61 -0.67
CA ASN A 19 18.34 -2.75 -1.84
C ASN A 19 19.33 -3.12 -2.96
N GLU A 20 18.86 -3.88 -3.94
CA GLU A 20 19.69 -4.41 -5.03
C GLU A 20 20.12 -3.30 -6.00
N ALA A 21 19.24 -2.33 -6.29
CA ALA A 21 19.58 -1.19 -7.13
C ALA A 21 20.68 -0.33 -6.49
N LEU A 22 20.62 -0.12 -5.17
CA LEU A 22 21.68 0.58 -4.44
C LEU A 22 22.97 -0.23 -4.40
N ALA A 23 22.89 -1.55 -4.16
CA ALA A 23 24.07 -2.42 -4.15
C ALA A 23 24.79 -2.39 -5.50
N ALA A 24 24.05 -2.52 -6.61
CA ALA A 24 24.60 -2.42 -7.96
C ALA A 24 25.13 -1.01 -8.29
N ALA A 25 24.58 0.05 -7.71
CA ALA A 25 25.15 1.39 -7.84
C ALA A 25 26.52 1.46 -7.15
N CYS A 26 26.65 0.84 -5.98
CA CYS A 26 27.87 0.82 -5.17
C CYS A 26 28.99 -0.08 -5.72
N ASP A 27 28.75 -0.82 -6.81
CA ASP A 27 29.82 -1.45 -7.59
C ASP A 27 30.66 -0.42 -8.37
N ALA A 28 30.16 0.82 -8.52
CA ALA A 28 30.93 1.95 -9.04
C ALA A 28 31.79 2.60 -7.94
N ASP A 29 32.89 3.24 -8.34
CA ASP A 29 33.79 3.94 -7.41
C ASP A 29 33.15 5.22 -6.84
N ARG A 30 32.25 5.85 -7.61
CA ARG A 30 31.56 7.09 -7.26
C ARG A 30 30.06 6.89 -7.38
N VAL A 31 29.30 7.20 -6.33
CA VAL A 31 27.83 7.03 -6.31
C VAL A 31 27.15 8.32 -5.89
N VAL A 32 26.11 8.72 -6.63
CA VAL A 32 25.24 9.84 -6.27
C VAL A 32 23.82 9.31 -6.06
N PRO A 33 23.35 9.21 -4.80
CA PRO A 33 21.95 8.96 -4.50
C PRO A 33 21.06 10.13 -4.96
N VAL A 34 20.03 9.84 -5.75
CA VAL A 34 19.12 10.85 -6.31
C VAL A 34 17.67 10.49 -6.04
N TYR A 35 16.86 11.48 -5.65
CA TYR A 35 15.41 11.38 -5.61
C TYR A 35 14.77 12.56 -6.35
N CYS A 36 13.75 12.27 -7.15
CA CYS A 36 13.00 13.26 -7.92
C CYS A 36 11.60 13.42 -7.34
N LEU A 37 11.28 14.60 -6.81
CA LEU A 37 9.92 15.00 -6.48
C LEU A 37 9.19 15.32 -7.79
N ASP A 38 8.54 14.31 -8.34
CA ASP A 38 7.85 14.41 -9.62
C ASP A 38 6.54 15.19 -9.45
N PRO A 39 6.36 16.36 -10.11
CA PRO A 39 5.13 17.14 -10.03
C PRO A 39 3.90 16.36 -10.52
N ARG A 40 4.08 15.22 -11.20
CA ARG A 40 2.99 14.34 -11.61
C ARG A 40 2.37 13.56 -10.44
N GLU A 41 3.02 13.47 -9.30
CA GLU A 41 2.48 12.71 -8.15
C GLU A 41 1.58 13.55 -7.24
N TYR A 42 1.42 14.84 -7.52
CA TYR A 42 0.72 15.79 -6.66
C TYR A 42 -0.32 16.62 -7.43
N GLY A 43 -1.28 17.16 -6.67
CA GLY A 43 -2.39 17.96 -7.19
C GLY A 43 -3.46 17.15 -7.92
N ASP A 44 -4.42 17.88 -8.52
CA ASP A 44 -5.53 17.29 -9.26
C ASP A 44 -5.06 16.71 -10.59
N ARG A 45 -5.48 15.47 -10.86
CA ARG A 45 -5.12 14.72 -12.05
C ARG A 45 -6.33 14.02 -12.64
N PRO A 46 -6.43 13.98 -13.99
CA PRO A 46 -7.41 13.11 -14.63
C PRO A 46 -6.98 11.66 -14.43
N PHE A 47 -7.93 10.81 -14.06
CA PHE A 47 -7.75 9.36 -13.99
C PHE A 47 -7.37 8.77 -15.36
N GLY A 48 -7.95 9.29 -16.44
CA GLY A 48 -7.71 8.86 -17.82
C GLY A 48 -8.82 7.98 -18.40
N GLY A 49 -8.76 7.76 -19.72
CA GLY A 49 -9.78 7.01 -20.48
C GLY A 49 -10.98 7.86 -20.94
N SER A 50 -11.96 7.23 -21.58
CA SER A 50 -13.17 7.92 -22.10
C SER A 50 -14.11 8.42 -20.99
N ASP A 51 -14.12 7.72 -19.86
CA ASP A 51 -14.94 8.01 -18.68
C ASP A 51 -14.07 8.58 -17.55
N SER A 52 -13.17 9.51 -17.90
CA SER A 52 -12.23 10.12 -16.95
C SER A 52 -12.94 11.05 -15.98
N PHE A 53 -12.42 11.11 -14.76
CA PHE A 53 -12.76 12.09 -13.73
C PHE A 53 -11.46 12.65 -13.14
N ASP A 54 -11.55 13.80 -12.49
CA ASP A 54 -10.42 14.41 -11.79
C ASP A 54 -10.40 13.96 -10.32
N PHE A 55 -9.21 13.75 -9.78
CA PHE A 55 -9.01 13.43 -8.37
C PHE A 55 -7.65 13.96 -7.90
N GLU A 56 -7.48 14.16 -6.59
CA GLU A 56 -6.20 14.54 -6.01
C GLU A 56 -5.27 13.32 -5.96
N LYS A 57 -4.11 13.38 -6.65
CA LYS A 57 -3.23 12.22 -6.81
C LYS A 57 -2.62 11.72 -5.50
N THR A 58 -2.18 12.63 -4.64
CA THR A 58 -1.57 12.32 -3.34
C THR A 58 -2.04 13.29 -2.28
N GLY A 59 -2.71 12.76 -1.26
CA GLY A 59 -3.15 13.55 -0.10
C GLY A 59 -2.07 13.73 0.97
N ALA A 60 -2.38 14.56 1.97
CA ALA A 60 -1.44 15.00 3.01
C ALA A 60 -0.83 13.88 3.84
N HIS A 61 -1.59 12.83 4.19
CA HIS A 61 -1.09 11.71 5.02
C HIS A 61 0.11 11.02 4.37
N ARG A 62 -0.04 10.65 3.08
CA ARG A 62 1.05 10.01 2.33
C ARG A 62 2.15 11.00 1.96
N ALA A 63 1.82 12.25 1.62
CA ALA A 63 2.83 13.28 1.34
C ALA A 63 3.75 13.51 2.56
N ARG A 64 3.18 13.58 3.77
CA ARG A 64 3.92 13.68 5.04
C ARG A 64 4.81 12.46 5.25
N PHE A 65 4.21 11.26 5.21
CA PHE A 65 4.94 10.01 5.42
C PHE A 65 6.12 9.87 4.44
N ARG A 66 5.94 10.20 3.16
CA ARG A 66 7.02 10.19 2.17
C ARG A 66 8.13 11.20 2.47
N LEU A 67 7.80 12.43 2.85
CA LEU A 67 8.81 13.43 3.19
C LEU A 67 9.61 13.04 4.45
N GLU A 68 8.96 12.44 5.44
CA GLU A 68 9.62 11.85 6.60
C GLU A 68 10.55 10.71 6.18
N SER A 69 10.10 9.82 5.29
CA SER A 69 10.93 8.74 4.73
C SER A 69 12.15 9.23 3.96
N LEU A 70 12.00 10.32 3.18
CA LEU A 70 13.13 10.95 2.48
C LEU A 70 14.12 11.61 3.46
N SER A 71 13.61 12.21 4.53
CA SER A 71 14.44 12.79 5.58
C SER A 71 15.24 11.72 6.33
N ASP A 72 14.63 10.58 6.62
CA ASP A 72 15.30 9.43 7.24
C ASP A 72 16.38 8.85 6.32
N LEU A 73 16.05 8.53 5.06
CA LEU A 73 17.02 8.03 4.07
C LEU A 73 18.21 8.98 3.90
N ARG A 74 17.96 10.29 3.79
CA ARG A 74 19.01 11.31 3.70
C ARG A 74 19.91 11.30 4.93
N SER A 75 19.34 11.13 6.12
CA SER A 75 20.11 11.07 7.37
C SER A 75 20.98 9.81 7.40
N SER A 76 20.41 8.66 7.05
CA SER A 76 21.13 7.38 6.96
C SER A 76 22.30 7.42 5.97
N LEU A 77 22.15 8.11 4.83
CA LEU A 77 23.22 8.31 3.86
C LEU A 77 24.31 9.26 4.38
N ARG A 78 23.94 10.34 5.09
CA ARG A 78 24.88 11.29 5.70
C ARG A 78 25.73 10.67 6.79
N ASP A 79 25.16 9.78 7.60
CA ASP A 79 25.88 9.05 8.63
C ASP A 79 26.98 8.14 8.04
N ARG A 80 26.87 7.79 6.75
CA ARG A 80 27.87 7.02 5.98
C ARG A 80 28.79 7.90 5.14
N GLY A 81 28.71 9.22 5.27
CA GLY A 81 29.54 10.18 4.52
C GLY A 81 29.04 10.51 3.11
N SER A 82 27.85 10.05 2.74
CA SER A 82 27.16 10.39 1.49
C SER A 82 26.10 11.48 1.72
N ASP A 83 25.17 11.67 0.78
CA ASP A 83 23.96 12.49 0.95
C ASP A 83 22.90 12.07 -0.09
N LEU A 84 21.67 12.58 0.02
CA LEU A 84 20.60 12.39 -0.96
C LEU A 84 20.36 13.67 -1.76
N VAL A 85 20.66 13.64 -3.06
CA VAL A 85 20.35 14.73 -4.00
C VAL A 85 18.86 14.69 -4.33
N VAL A 86 18.10 15.64 -3.80
CA VAL A 86 16.67 15.81 -4.04
C VAL A 86 16.45 16.96 -5.02
N ARG A 87 15.60 16.72 -6.02
CA ARG A 87 15.21 17.73 -7.02
C ARG A 87 13.72 17.67 -7.26
N GLU A 88 13.11 18.84 -7.41
CA GLU A 88 11.74 18.97 -7.91
C GLU A 88 11.78 19.01 -9.44
N GLY A 89 11.06 18.09 -10.08
CA GLY A 89 11.04 17.99 -11.52
C GLY A 89 10.77 16.58 -12.01
N ARG A 90 10.53 16.48 -13.33
CA ARG A 90 10.31 15.19 -13.97
C ARG A 90 11.63 14.40 -14.00
N PRO A 91 11.67 13.12 -13.59
CA PRO A 91 12.87 12.29 -13.63
C PRO A 91 13.57 12.29 -15.00
N GLU A 92 12.82 12.27 -16.10
CA GLU A 92 13.37 12.28 -17.46
C GLU A 92 14.03 13.62 -17.87
N SER A 93 13.93 14.65 -17.03
CA SER A 93 14.66 15.92 -17.18
C SER A 93 15.77 16.06 -16.13
N VAL A 94 15.49 15.67 -14.89
CA VAL A 94 16.40 15.79 -13.75
C VAL A 94 17.58 14.81 -13.86
N LEU A 95 17.33 13.54 -14.15
CA LEU A 95 18.36 12.51 -14.12
C LEU A 95 19.45 12.74 -15.17
N PRO A 96 19.15 13.13 -16.44
CA PRO A 96 20.18 13.54 -17.38
C PRO A 96 21.01 14.75 -16.91
N GLU A 97 20.39 15.77 -16.31
CA GLU A 97 21.11 16.93 -15.79
C GLU A 97 22.11 16.54 -14.68
N VAL A 98 21.69 15.67 -13.75
CA VAL A 98 22.56 15.18 -12.67
C VAL A 98 23.64 14.26 -13.24
N ALA A 99 23.31 13.40 -14.21
CA ALA A 99 24.27 12.50 -14.85
C ALA A 99 25.37 13.27 -15.58
N ASP A 100 25.00 14.30 -16.35
CA ASP A 100 25.93 15.18 -17.05
C ASP A 100 26.85 15.94 -16.08
N ALA A 101 26.34 16.32 -14.90
CA ALA A 101 27.10 17.09 -13.91
C ALA A 101 28.26 16.30 -13.27
N VAL A 102 28.17 14.97 -13.26
CA VAL A 102 29.16 14.09 -12.59
C VAL A 102 29.84 13.09 -13.53
N ASP A 103 29.58 13.22 -14.84
CA ASP A 103 30.01 12.28 -15.88
C ASP A 103 29.59 10.83 -15.55
N ALA A 104 28.31 10.61 -15.21
CA ALA A 104 27.81 9.28 -14.83
C ALA A 104 27.83 8.29 -16.00
N ASP A 105 28.22 7.04 -15.73
CA ASP A 105 28.23 5.95 -16.71
C ASP A 105 26.88 5.21 -16.76
N PHE A 106 26.20 5.10 -15.63
CA PHE A 106 24.90 4.42 -15.53
C PHE A 106 24.05 4.92 -14.35
N VAL A 107 22.74 4.67 -14.45
CA VAL A 107 21.74 4.91 -13.41
C VAL A 107 21.13 3.58 -13.01
N THR A 108 20.99 3.30 -11.71
CA THR A 108 20.26 2.13 -11.21
C THR A 108 18.90 2.55 -10.64
N VAL A 109 17.90 1.68 -10.76
CA VAL A 109 16.55 1.91 -10.22
C VAL A 109 15.85 0.59 -9.90
N HIS A 110 15.05 0.55 -8.83
CA HIS A 110 14.03 -0.50 -8.66
C HIS A 110 12.86 -0.28 -9.60
N THR A 111 12.55 -1.23 -10.49
CA THR A 111 11.45 -1.15 -11.46
C THR A 111 10.09 -1.50 -10.81
N HIS A 112 9.01 -0.93 -11.33
CA HIS A 112 7.64 -1.21 -10.89
C HIS A 112 6.72 -1.52 -12.08
N PRO A 113 5.80 -2.49 -11.94
CA PRO A 113 5.03 -3.01 -13.07
C PRO A 113 3.85 -2.13 -13.51
N THR A 114 3.59 -1.04 -12.79
CA THR A 114 2.40 -0.19 -12.99
C THR A 114 2.61 0.79 -14.16
N PRO A 115 1.53 1.15 -14.90
CA PRO A 115 1.67 1.88 -16.18
C PRO A 115 2.33 3.26 -16.07
N GLU A 116 2.06 4.02 -15.01
CA GLU A 116 2.64 5.34 -14.81
C GLU A 116 4.16 5.23 -14.57
N GLU A 117 4.57 4.41 -13.61
CA GLU A 117 5.97 4.16 -13.26
C GLU A 117 6.76 3.60 -14.45
N SER A 118 6.19 2.64 -15.18
CA SER A 118 6.78 2.09 -16.41
C SER A 118 6.95 3.15 -17.50
N SER A 119 5.98 4.07 -17.65
CA SER A 119 6.05 5.16 -18.63
C SER A 119 7.14 6.17 -18.27
N VAL A 120 7.30 6.48 -16.97
CA VAL A 120 8.39 7.34 -16.48
C VAL A 120 9.75 6.69 -16.72
N GLU A 121 9.92 5.40 -16.40
CA GLU A 121 11.17 4.67 -16.68
C GLU A 121 11.53 4.67 -18.17
N ALA A 122 10.55 4.45 -19.05
CA ALA A 122 10.78 4.49 -20.50
C ALA A 122 11.11 5.90 -21.01
N ALA A 123 10.63 6.96 -20.35
CA ALA A 123 11.00 8.34 -20.64
C ALA A 123 12.43 8.64 -20.18
N VAL A 124 12.80 8.21 -18.98
CA VAL A 124 14.14 8.34 -18.40
C VAL A 124 15.17 7.61 -19.25
N GLU A 125 14.92 6.34 -19.59
CA GLU A 125 15.85 5.55 -20.42
C GLU A 125 16.15 6.22 -21.77
N ARG A 126 15.12 6.77 -22.42
CA ARG A 126 15.30 7.51 -23.67
C ARG A 126 16.16 8.76 -23.47
N ALA A 127 15.87 9.54 -22.42
CA ALA A 127 16.59 10.78 -22.14
C ALA A 127 18.06 10.54 -21.75
N LEU A 128 18.34 9.49 -20.97
CA LEU A 128 19.70 9.08 -20.61
C LEU A 128 20.47 8.50 -21.82
N GLY A 129 19.78 7.74 -22.68
CA GLY A 129 20.36 7.14 -23.88
C GLY A 129 20.89 8.17 -24.89
N ASP A 130 20.26 9.36 -24.97
CA ASP A 130 20.73 10.47 -25.80
C ASP A 130 22.10 11.03 -25.31
N GLY A 131 22.41 10.86 -24.01
CA GLY A 131 23.69 11.19 -23.37
C GLY A 131 24.67 10.02 -23.25
N GLY A 132 24.29 8.81 -23.67
CA GLY A 132 25.13 7.61 -23.57
C GLY A 132 25.18 6.96 -22.18
N VAL A 133 24.24 7.30 -21.29
CA VAL A 133 24.14 6.76 -19.93
C VAL A 133 23.16 5.58 -19.91
N GLU A 134 23.56 4.44 -19.33
CA GLU A 134 22.72 3.24 -19.25
C GLU A 134 21.73 3.31 -18.08
N LEU A 135 20.46 2.93 -18.27
CA LEU A 135 19.52 2.68 -17.17
C LEU A 135 19.45 1.19 -16.83
N ARG A 136 19.87 0.82 -15.62
CA ARG A 136 19.82 -0.56 -15.09
C ARG A 136 18.64 -0.71 -14.13
N ARG A 137 17.81 -1.71 -14.38
CA ARG A 137 16.57 -1.96 -13.66
C ARG A 137 16.68 -3.22 -12.81
N PHE A 138 16.17 -3.14 -11.59
CA PHE A 138 16.21 -4.23 -10.62
C PHE A 138 14.82 -4.47 -10.03
N TRP A 139 14.47 -5.73 -9.76
CA TRP A 139 13.18 -6.11 -9.17
C TRP A 139 13.39 -6.47 -7.69
N GLY A 140 13.17 -5.51 -6.79
CA GLY A 140 13.49 -5.70 -5.36
C GLY A 140 12.36 -5.36 -4.39
N HIS A 141 11.12 -5.31 -4.86
CA HIS A 141 9.97 -4.86 -4.07
C HIS A 141 8.97 -5.96 -3.70
N THR A 142 9.13 -7.20 -4.16
CA THR A 142 8.29 -8.37 -3.81
C THR A 142 9.04 -9.36 -2.91
N LEU A 143 8.31 -10.26 -2.24
CA LEU A 143 8.89 -11.35 -1.47
C LEU A 143 9.55 -12.40 -2.39
N THR A 144 8.79 -12.91 -3.35
CA THR A 144 9.27 -13.77 -4.42
C THR A 144 9.85 -12.91 -5.53
N HIS A 145 11.08 -13.17 -5.97
CA HIS A 145 11.66 -12.43 -7.09
C HIS A 145 11.03 -12.88 -8.42
N LEU A 146 10.93 -11.98 -9.40
CA LEU A 146 10.32 -12.27 -10.70
C LEU A 146 10.97 -13.46 -11.42
N ASP A 147 12.30 -13.54 -11.38
CA ASP A 147 13.09 -14.65 -11.98
C ASP A 147 12.94 -15.99 -11.25
N ASP A 148 12.39 -15.99 -10.04
CA ASP A 148 12.20 -17.20 -9.22
C ASP A 148 10.75 -17.72 -9.34
N LEU A 149 9.92 -17.10 -10.19
CA LEU A 149 8.59 -17.61 -10.46
C LEU A 149 8.65 -18.98 -11.17
N PRO A 150 7.84 -19.97 -10.76
CA PRO A 150 7.85 -21.29 -11.38
C PRO A 150 7.15 -21.35 -12.75
N MET A 151 6.69 -20.21 -13.26
CA MET A 151 6.12 -20.07 -14.61
C MET A 151 6.49 -18.72 -15.21
N ALA A 152 6.32 -18.61 -16.53
CA ALA A 152 6.37 -17.32 -17.18
C ALA A 152 5.23 -16.41 -16.67
N LEU A 153 5.49 -15.10 -16.59
CA LEU A 153 4.51 -14.10 -16.14
C LEU A 153 3.20 -14.15 -16.96
N SER A 154 3.27 -14.45 -18.26
CA SER A 154 2.10 -14.60 -19.12
C SER A 154 1.20 -15.80 -18.75
N GLU A 155 1.75 -16.78 -18.06
CA GLU A 155 1.07 -18.01 -17.63
C GLU A 155 0.61 -17.97 -16.17
N LEU A 156 0.85 -16.84 -15.47
CA LEU A 156 0.48 -16.67 -14.08
C LEU A 156 -1.04 -16.88 -13.89
N PRO A 157 -1.47 -17.73 -12.94
CA PRO A 157 -2.89 -17.97 -12.71
C PRO A 157 -3.62 -16.72 -12.21
N ASP A 158 -4.79 -16.40 -12.75
CA ASP A 158 -5.60 -15.27 -12.27
C ASP A 158 -6.34 -15.55 -10.93
N THR A 159 -6.09 -16.71 -10.32
CA THR A 159 -6.61 -17.11 -9.01
C THR A 159 -5.48 -17.20 -8.00
N TYR A 160 -5.55 -16.42 -6.92
CA TYR A 160 -4.52 -16.39 -5.88
C TYR A 160 -4.17 -17.77 -5.32
N THR A 161 -5.17 -18.60 -4.99
CA THR A 161 -4.91 -19.94 -4.41
C THR A 161 -4.08 -20.82 -5.33
N THR A 162 -4.26 -20.71 -6.65
CA THR A 162 -3.48 -21.46 -7.64
C THR A 162 -2.08 -20.90 -7.76
N PHE A 163 -1.94 -19.56 -7.78
CA PHE A 163 -0.63 -18.88 -7.74
C PHE A 163 0.18 -19.29 -6.50
N ARG A 164 -0.39 -19.10 -5.30
CA ARG A 164 0.28 -19.39 -4.03
C ARG A 164 0.78 -20.83 -3.96
N LYS A 165 -0.10 -21.80 -4.29
CA LYS A 165 0.27 -23.22 -4.30
C LYS A 165 1.43 -23.50 -5.26
N ALA A 166 1.45 -22.86 -6.42
CA ALA A 166 2.52 -23.10 -7.39
C ALA A 166 3.87 -22.53 -6.92
N VAL A 167 3.86 -21.34 -6.31
CA VAL A 167 5.07 -20.73 -5.72
C VAL A 167 5.57 -21.55 -4.52
N GLU A 168 4.69 -21.98 -3.62
CA GLU A 168 5.04 -22.81 -2.46
C GLU A 168 5.62 -24.16 -2.87
N SER A 169 4.96 -24.90 -3.76
CA SER A 169 5.44 -26.23 -4.17
C SER A 169 6.78 -26.18 -4.93
N ALA A 170 7.01 -25.13 -5.73
CA ALA A 170 8.28 -24.99 -6.43
C ALA A 170 9.47 -24.74 -5.49
N ALA A 171 9.21 -24.12 -4.33
CA ALA A 171 10.22 -23.90 -3.32
C ALA A 171 10.57 -25.18 -2.55
N GLU A 172 9.58 -26.06 -2.31
CA GLU A 172 9.80 -27.37 -1.69
C GLU A 172 10.69 -28.27 -2.58
N ASP A 173 10.46 -28.27 -3.90
CA ASP A 173 11.26 -29.05 -4.87
C ASP A 173 12.73 -28.59 -4.96
N THR A 174 13.03 -27.33 -4.66
CA THR A 174 14.42 -26.83 -4.63
C THR A 174 15.22 -27.30 -3.40
N ASP A 175 14.55 -27.49 -2.27
CA ASP A 175 15.18 -27.90 -1.00
C ASP A 175 15.43 -29.41 -0.94
N GLU A 176 14.62 -30.24 -1.60
CA GLU A 176 14.81 -31.71 -1.65
C GLU A 176 16.06 -32.15 -2.45
N SER A 177 16.72 -31.24 -3.17
CA SER A 177 18.01 -31.52 -3.83
C SER A 177 19.19 -31.69 -2.85
N ASP A 178 18.98 -31.40 -1.55
CA ASP A 178 19.88 -31.76 -0.44
C ASP A 178 19.15 -32.57 0.66
N GLY A 179 18.45 -33.64 0.27
CA GLY A 179 18.36 -34.86 1.08
C GLY A 179 16.98 -35.27 1.65
N GLY A 180 16.41 -36.30 1.03
CA GLY A 180 15.77 -37.43 1.73
C GLY A 180 14.27 -37.33 2.00
N ALA A 181 13.50 -38.05 1.16
CA ALA A 181 12.05 -38.22 1.21
C ALA A 181 11.44 -38.61 2.57
N GLY A 182 10.32 -37.97 2.93
CA GLY A 182 9.33 -38.55 3.84
C GLY A 182 8.30 -37.59 4.47
N ASP A 183 7.03 -37.80 4.08
CA ASP A 183 5.77 -37.58 4.82
C ASP A 183 5.06 -36.21 4.74
N GLU A 184 3.76 -36.28 4.44
CA GLU A 184 2.80 -35.17 4.38
C GLU A 184 2.54 -34.66 5.81
N SER A 185 3.30 -33.66 6.23
CA SER A 185 3.19 -32.97 7.51
C SER A 185 3.34 -31.46 7.30
N THR A 186 2.40 -30.68 7.82
CA THR A 186 2.32 -29.21 7.74
C THR A 186 3.34 -28.50 8.65
N ASP A 187 4.62 -28.87 8.58
CA ASP A 187 5.65 -28.41 9.52
C ASP A 187 7.02 -28.18 8.85
N ALA A 188 7.01 -27.51 7.70
CA ALA A 188 8.22 -26.97 7.08
C ALA A 188 7.96 -25.51 6.70
N GLY A 189 8.84 -24.63 7.16
CA GLY A 189 8.85 -23.23 6.78
C GLY A 189 8.84 -23.06 5.27
N ASP A 190 8.27 -21.95 4.82
CA ASP A 190 8.25 -21.57 3.41
C ASP A 190 9.67 -21.42 2.85
N PRO A 191 10.12 -22.28 1.91
CA PRO A 191 11.44 -22.16 1.27
C PRO A 191 11.48 -21.04 0.22
N ALA A 192 10.33 -20.41 -0.09
CA ALA A 192 10.20 -19.46 -1.19
C ALA A 192 10.66 -18.05 -0.77
N GLY A 193 11.96 -17.81 -0.82
CA GLY A 193 12.47 -16.45 -0.68
C GLY A 193 13.98 -16.37 -0.83
N ARG A 194 14.46 -15.36 -1.56
CA ARG A 194 15.86 -14.98 -1.48
C ARG A 194 16.12 -14.41 -0.09
N ASP A 195 17.24 -14.77 0.51
CA ASP A 195 17.72 -14.08 1.71
C ASP A 195 17.85 -12.57 1.44
N PRO A 196 17.57 -11.71 2.44
CA PRO A 196 17.82 -10.28 2.32
C PRO A 196 19.29 -10.02 1.95
N LEU A 197 19.51 -9.13 0.98
CA LEU A 197 20.86 -8.71 0.62
C LEU A 197 21.51 -7.94 1.78
N PRO A 198 22.82 -8.11 1.99
CA PRO A 198 23.55 -7.28 2.94
C PRO A 198 23.49 -5.81 2.51
N GLU A 199 23.44 -4.92 3.49
CA GLU A 199 23.52 -3.48 3.23
C GLU A 199 24.85 -3.14 2.53
N PRO A 200 24.85 -2.44 1.38
CA PRO A 200 26.07 -2.10 0.68
C PRO A 200 26.85 -1.00 1.41
N THR A 201 28.18 -0.99 1.24
CA THR A 201 29.00 0.14 1.70
C THR A 201 28.88 1.28 0.70
N VAL A 202 28.09 2.30 1.05
CA VAL A 202 27.88 3.48 0.21
C VAL A 202 29.14 4.36 0.25
N PRO A 203 29.76 4.72 -0.89
CA PRO A 203 30.90 5.61 -0.91
C PRO A 203 30.50 7.06 -0.56
N PRO A 204 31.45 7.89 -0.10
CA PRO A 204 31.18 9.31 0.13
C PRO A 204 30.66 10.01 -1.12
N LEU A 205 29.81 11.03 -0.93
CA LEU A 205 29.27 11.80 -2.05
C LEU A 205 30.43 12.46 -2.83
N PRO A 206 30.50 12.31 -4.16
CA PRO A 206 31.51 12.97 -4.98
C PRO A 206 31.52 14.50 -4.76
N GLY A 207 32.71 15.11 -4.70
CA GLY A 207 32.85 16.54 -4.38
C GLY A 207 32.34 17.51 -5.46
N ASP A 208 32.11 16.99 -6.67
CA ASP A 208 31.49 17.63 -7.83
C ASP A 208 30.01 17.27 -7.99
N ALA A 209 29.45 16.43 -7.11
CA ALA A 209 28.02 16.17 -7.11
C ALA A 209 27.22 17.46 -6.88
N PRO A 210 26.05 17.62 -7.52
CA PRO A 210 25.16 18.73 -7.24
C PRO A 210 24.80 18.81 -5.76
N ALA A 211 24.52 20.03 -5.26
CA ALA A 211 24.09 20.22 -3.87
C ALA A 211 22.85 19.35 -3.55
N ALA A 212 22.75 18.85 -2.32
CA ALA A 212 21.70 17.93 -1.91
C ALA A 212 20.27 18.46 -2.16
N GLY A 213 20.06 19.78 -2.13
CA GLY A 213 18.74 20.39 -2.27
C GLY A 213 17.89 20.25 -1.00
N ASP A 214 16.95 21.16 -0.81
CA ASP A 214 16.06 21.13 0.36
C ASP A 214 14.90 20.16 0.13
N LEU A 215 14.38 19.58 1.22
CA LEU A 215 13.09 18.89 1.18
C LEU A 215 11.98 19.95 1.30
N PRO A 216 10.93 19.91 0.45
CA PRO A 216 9.82 20.84 0.56
C PRO A 216 9.00 20.56 1.82
N ALA A 217 8.16 21.52 2.20
CA ALA A 217 7.13 21.26 3.21
C ALA A 217 5.95 20.50 2.58
N VAL A 218 5.18 19.78 3.41
CA VAL A 218 3.93 19.11 2.96
C VAL A 218 2.99 20.10 2.26
N SER A 219 2.88 21.32 2.77
CA SER A 219 2.05 22.38 2.20
C SER A 219 2.46 22.79 0.79
N ASP A 220 3.73 22.63 0.42
CA ASP A 220 4.22 22.96 -0.92
C ASP A 220 3.77 21.90 -1.94
N LEU A 221 3.50 20.68 -1.48
CA LEU A 221 3.07 19.54 -2.31
C LEU A 221 1.55 19.46 -2.46
N VAL A 222 0.80 19.65 -1.37
CA VAL A 222 -0.66 19.40 -1.34
C VAL A 222 -1.49 20.62 -0.95
N GLY A 223 -0.87 21.79 -0.80
CA GLY A 223 -1.55 23.05 -0.50
C GLY A 223 -1.95 23.25 0.98
N ASN A 224 -2.21 24.52 1.33
CA ASN A 224 -2.44 24.93 2.72
C ASN A 224 -3.80 24.50 3.29
N SER A 225 -4.86 24.38 2.50
CA SER A 225 -6.18 23.95 3.00
C SER A 225 -6.21 22.49 3.47
N VAL A 226 -5.27 21.67 2.97
CA VAL A 226 -5.07 20.28 3.38
C VAL A 226 -3.97 20.17 4.44
N ALA A 227 -2.94 21.03 4.37
CA ALA A 227 -1.85 21.12 5.34
C ALA A 227 -2.19 21.87 6.65
N GLU A 228 -3.31 22.61 6.72
CA GLU A 228 -3.86 23.15 7.98
C GLU A 228 -4.40 22.04 8.91
N SER A 229 -4.40 20.78 8.47
CA SER A 229 -4.28 19.57 9.30
C SER A 229 -2.92 19.51 10.03
N ARG A 230 -2.56 20.59 10.74
CA ARG A 230 -1.54 20.61 11.79
C ARG A 230 -2.11 20.07 13.11
N SER A 231 -3.27 19.40 13.11
CA SER A 231 -3.61 18.58 14.26
C SER A 231 -2.53 17.50 14.36
N ALA A 232 -2.07 17.22 15.57
CA ALA A 232 -1.41 15.95 15.83
C ALA A 232 -2.20 14.81 15.16
N PRO A 233 -1.55 13.69 14.78
CA PRO A 233 -2.26 12.50 14.35
C PRO A 233 -3.49 12.27 15.25
N ASP A 234 -4.65 12.00 14.66
CA ASP A 234 -5.87 11.77 15.44
C ASP A 234 -5.57 10.65 16.46
N GLU A 235 -5.77 10.93 17.74
CA GLU A 235 -5.37 10.02 18.83
C GLU A 235 -6.11 8.68 18.78
N ARG A 236 -7.23 8.60 18.04
CA ARG A 236 -7.98 7.36 17.79
C ARG A 236 -7.33 6.48 16.72
N GLY A 237 -6.43 7.04 15.91
CA GLY A 237 -5.73 6.33 14.86
C GLY A 237 -4.87 5.19 15.40
N VAL A 238 -4.74 4.12 14.60
CA VAL A 238 -4.05 2.90 15.04
C VAL A 238 -2.56 3.12 15.32
N LEU A 239 -1.93 4.06 14.62
CA LEU A 239 -0.55 4.51 14.78
C LEU A 239 -0.43 5.96 14.26
N PRO A 240 0.56 6.75 14.72
CA PRO A 240 0.85 8.06 14.14
C PRO A 240 1.39 7.98 12.70
N PHE A 241 1.96 6.83 12.32
CA PHE A 241 2.66 6.57 11.05
C PHE A 241 3.73 7.62 10.74
N ASP A 242 4.89 7.43 11.36
CA ASP A 242 6.12 8.17 11.06
C ASP A 242 6.85 7.49 9.88
N GLY A 243 7.22 8.26 8.85
CA GLY A 243 7.98 7.75 7.71
C GLY A 243 9.43 7.37 8.05
N GLY A 244 10.03 6.51 7.21
CA GLY A 244 11.45 6.14 7.30
C GLY A 244 11.73 4.66 7.51
N GLU A 245 12.92 4.24 7.08
CA GLU A 245 13.48 2.92 7.32
C GLU A 245 13.68 2.67 8.82
N THR A 246 14.15 3.69 9.57
CA THR A 246 14.31 3.60 11.02
C THR A 246 12.98 3.23 11.71
N ALA A 247 11.92 3.99 11.43
CA ALA A 247 10.59 3.75 11.99
C ALA A 247 10.01 2.39 11.55
N ALA A 248 10.30 1.96 10.31
CA ALA A 248 9.88 0.66 9.81
C ALA A 248 10.49 -0.50 10.62
N LEU A 249 11.80 -0.45 10.86
CA LEU A 249 12.52 -1.47 11.62
C LEU A 249 12.08 -1.48 13.09
N ASP A 250 11.85 -0.30 13.68
CA ASP A 250 11.28 -0.18 15.03
C ASP A 250 9.87 -0.78 15.11
N ARG A 251 9.03 -0.63 14.08
CA ARG A 251 7.71 -1.27 14.06
C ARG A 251 7.83 -2.80 13.99
N VAL A 252 8.75 -3.33 13.18
CA VAL A 252 9.02 -4.79 13.15
C VAL A 252 9.45 -5.29 14.52
N GLU A 253 10.41 -4.62 15.16
CA GLU A 253 10.88 -4.96 16.51
C GLU A 253 9.73 -4.89 17.53
N SER A 254 8.96 -3.81 17.53
CA SER A 254 7.86 -3.63 18.50
C SER A 254 6.76 -4.69 18.34
N TYR A 255 6.36 -5.02 17.11
CA TYR A 255 5.25 -5.93 16.84
C TYR A 255 5.65 -7.40 16.99
N ILE A 256 6.74 -7.80 16.31
CA ILE A 256 7.18 -9.20 16.28
C ILE A 256 7.88 -9.56 17.61
N TRP A 257 8.77 -8.70 18.10
CA TRP A 257 9.67 -9.07 19.20
C TRP A 257 9.23 -8.55 20.55
N ALA A 258 9.10 -7.24 20.73
CA ALA A 258 8.78 -6.67 22.05
C ALA A 258 7.34 -7.01 22.50
N GLY A 259 6.38 -6.92 21.59
CA GLY A 259 4.96 -7.21 21.86
C GLY A 259 4.58 -8.68 21.73
N ASP A 260 5.42 -9.51 21.07
CA ASP A 260 5.15 -10.94 20.84
C ASP A 260 3.82 -11.20 20.09
N HIS A 261 3.37 -10.25 19.26
CA HIS A 261 2.04 -10.28 18.64
C HIS A 261 1.94 -11.22 17.43
N LEU A 262 3.05 -11.59 16.80
CA LEU A 262 3.06 -12.41 15.58
C LEU A 262 2.37 -13.77 15.78
N ARG A 263 2.49 -14.38 16.98
CA ARG A 263 1.84 -15.67 17.28
C ARG A 263 0.31 -15.65 17.28
N GLU A 264 -0.30 -14.48 17.31
CA GLU A 264 -1.77 -14.26 17.38
C GLU A 264 -2.30 -13.53 16.14
N TYR A 265 -1.46 -13.36 15.09
CA TYR A 265 -1.80 -12.56 13.92
C TYR A 265 -3.07 -13.05 13.18
N LYS A 266 -3.24 -14.35 12.95
CA LYS A 266 -4.40 -14.89 12.23
C LYS A 266 -5.70 -14.67 12.99
N GLU A 267 -5.65 -14.76 14.32
CA GLU A 267 -6.79 -14.54 15.21
C GLU A 267 -7.18 -13.07 15.26
N THR A 268 -6.20 -12.17 15.23
CA THR A 268 -6.40 -10.74 15.48
C THR A 268 -6.54 -9.88 14.22
N ARG A 269 -6.06 -10.33 13.04
CA ARG A 269 -6.01 -9.53 11.78
C ARG A 269 -7.32 -8.90 11.30
N ASN A 270 -8.47 -9.34 11.81
CA ASN A 270 -9.78 -8.75 11.49
C ASN A 270 -10.25 -7.70 12.52
N GLY A 271 -9.43 -7.38 13.52
CA GLY A 271 -9.70 -6.31 14.47
C GLY A 271 -9.75 -4.93 13.80
N LEU A 272 -10.33 -3.97 14.53
CA LEU A 272 -10.65 -2.63 14.02
C LEU A 272 -10.05 -1.51 14.90
N LEU A 273 -9.73 -1.80 16.17
CA LEU A 273 -9.17 -0.84 17.12
C LEU A 273 -7.81 -1.29 17.64
N GLY A 274 -6.93 -0.32 17.86
CA GLY A 274 -5.59 -0.52 18.41
C GLY A 274 -4.52 -0.88 17.38
N ALA A 275 -3.26 -0.68 17.74
CA ALA A 275 -2.14 -0.91 16.84
C ALA A 275 -1.93 -2.40 16.53
N ASP A 276 -2.21 -3.29 17.48
CA ASP A 276 -1.60 -4.62 17.50
C ASP A 276 -2.48 -5.75 16.96
N TYR A 277 -3.69 -5.44 16.50
CA TYR A 277 -4.51 -6.42 15.80
C TYR A 277 -3.89 -6.86 14.46
N SER A 278 -2.92 -6.12 13.92
CA SER A 278 -2.16 -6.48 12.73
C SER A 278 -0.80 -5.78 12.73
N SER A 279 0.09 -6.19 11.84
CA SER A 279 1.47 -5.67 11.81
C SER A 279 1.58 -4.17 11.54
N LYS A 280 0.61 -3.58 10.83
CA LYS A 280 0.61 -2.19 10.34
C LYS A 280 1.81 -1.82 9.45
N LEU A 281 2.49 -2.82 8.86
CA LEU A 281 3.70 -2.60 8.05
C LEU A 281 3.46 -2.01 6.64
N SER A 282 2.20 -1.92 6.22
CA SER A 282 1.84 -1.58 4.83
C SER A 282 2.38 -0.23 4.32
N PRO A 283 2.44 0.88 5.10
CA PRO A 283 2.98 2.14 4.58
C PRO A 283 4.48 2.04 4.26
N TRP A 284 5.25 1.40 5.16
CA TRP A 284 6.69 1.21 4.98
C TRP A 284 7.03 0.20 3.88
N LEU A 285 6.22 -0.86 3.71
CA LEU A 285 6.36 -1.79 2.58
C LEU A 285 6.08 -1.12 1.24
N ASN A 286 5.17 -0.14 1.20
CA ASN A 286 4.79 0.54 -0.04
C ASN A 286 5.77 1.64 -0.45
N GLU A 287 6.21 2.51 0.46
CA GLU A 287 7.29 3.48 0.14
C GLU A 287 8.68 2.81 0.08
N GLY A 288 8.73 1.50 0.34
CA GLY A 288 9.94 0.69 0.27
C GLY A 288 10.95 0.98 1.36
N CYS A 289 10.53 1.61 2.46
CA CYS A 289 11.30 1.73 3.70
C CYS A 289 11.54 0.38 4.37
N LEU A 290 10.72 -0.62 4.05
CA LEU A 290 10.82 -1.99 4.56
C LEU A 290 10.85 -2.99 3.42
N SER A 291 11.83 -3.90 3.45
CA SER A 291 11.84 -5.03 2.52
C SER A 291 10.88 -6.15 2.97
N PRO A 292 10.06 -6.72 2.06
CA PRO A 292 9.29 -7.91 2.36
C PRO A 292 10.17 -9.14 2.66
N ARG A 293 11.37 -9.24 2.05
CA ARG A 293 12.34 -10.32 2.36
C ARG A 293 12.88 -10.19 3.77
N TYR A 294 13.15 -8.95 4.22
CA TYR A 294 13.54 -8.70 5.60
C TYR A 294 12.45 -9.13 6.58
N VAL A 295 11.18 -8.79 6.30
CA VAL A 295 10.05 -9.24 7.13
C VAL A 295 9.98 -10.76 7.21
N LYS A 296 10.13 -11.47 6.07
CA LYS A 296 10.17 -12.94 6.07
C LYS A 296 11.32 -13.50 6.91
N ALA A 297 12.54 -12.96 6.76
CA ALA A 297 13.68 -13.38 7.57
C ALA A 297 13.43 -13.16 9.08
N GLU A 298 12.72 -12.11 9.46
CA GLU A 298 12.32 -11.87 10.85
C GLU A 298 11.23 -12.82 11.34
N VAL A 299 10.30 -13.24 10.47
CA VAL A 299 9.35 -14.32 10.76
C VAL A 299 10.09 -15.63 10.99
N ASP A 300 11.01 -16.02 10.10
CA ASP A 300 11.78 -17.26 10.23
C ASP A 300 12.59 -17.27 11.54
N ARG A 301 13.25 -16.15 11.84
CA ARG A 301 13.98 -15.95 13.10
C ARG A 301 13.07 -16.07 14.32
N TYR A 302 11.82 -15.59 14.22
CA TYR A 302 10.83 -15.69 15.28
C TYR A 302 10.36 -17.14 15.48
N GLU A 303 10.10 -17.85 14.39
CA GLU A 303 9.70 -19.26 14.41
C GLU A 303 10.77 -20.13 15.09
N ASP A 304 12.05 -19.93 14.74
CA ASP A 304 13.20 -20.60 15.34
C ASP A 304 13.33 -20.36 16.85
N ARG A 305 13.03 -19.14 17.30
CA ARG A 305 13.30 -18.69 18.68
C ARG A 305 12.10 -18.79 19.61
N ARG A 306 10.89 -18.79 19.05
CA ARG A 306 9.64 -18.71 19.80
C ARG A 306 8.69 -19.81 19.36
N VAL A 307 7.91 -19.57 18.30
CA VAL A 307 6.86 -20.49 17.87
C VAL A 307 6.63 -20.36 16.38
N ALA A 308 6.53 -21.49 15.69
CA ALA A 308 5.92 -21.60 14.36
C ALA A 308 4.47 -22.04 14.52
N ASN A 309 3.53 -21.33 13.90
CA ASN A 309 2.11 -21.68 13.92
C ASN A 309 1.36 -21.09 12.71
N ASP A 310 0.05 -21.31 12.67
CA ASP A 310 -0.81 -20.75 11.63
C ASP A 310 -0.67 -19.23 11.46
N SER A 311 -0.39 -18.49 12.54
CA SER A 311 -0.32 -17.02 12.55
C SER A 311 0.99 -16.48 11.99
N THR A 312 2.13 -17.13 12.28
CA THR A 312 3.43 -16.77 11.71
C THR A 312 3.42 -17.00 10.19
N TYR A 313 2.89 -18.14 9.74
CA TYR A 313 2.63 -18.40 8.33
C TYR A 313 1.66 -17.37 7.71
N TRP A 314 0.59 -16.99 8.43
CA TRP A 314 -0.42 -16.10 7.87
C TRP A 314 0.13 -14.70 7.57
N LEU A 315 1.15 -14.21 8.27
CA LEU A 315 1.78 -12.94 7.89
C LEU A 315 2.46 -13.04 6.51
N VAL A 316 3.17 -14.14 6.25
CA VAL A 316 3.81 -14.41 4.95
C VAL A 316 2.77 -14.64 3.84
N PHE A 317 1.66 -15.31 4.17
CA PHE A 317 0.52 -15.47 3.26
C PHE A 317 -0.02 -14.12 2.74
N GLU A 318 -0.07 -13.10 3.58
CA GLU A 318 -0.53 -11.76 3.21
C GLU A 318 0.53 -11.00 2.40
N LEU A 319 1.83 -11.22 2.66
CA LEU A 319 2.90 -10.75 1.77
C LEU A 319 2.78 -11.38 0.37
N ARG A 320 2.43 -12.66 0.26
CA ARG A 320 2.13 -13.28 -1.04
C ARG A 320 0.94 -12.65 -1.75
N TRP A 321 -0.07 -12.15 -1.02
CA TRP A 321 -1.18 -11.42 -1.66
C TRP A 321 -0.70 -10.13 -2.30
N ARG A 322 0.22 -9.41 -1.64
CA ARG A 322 0.88 -8.24 -2.22
C ARG A 322 1.66 -8.61 -3.48
N ASP A 323 2.47 -9.66 -3.43
CA ASP A 323 3.21 -10.16 -4.60
C ASP A 323 2.28 -10.56 -5.75
N PHE A 324 1.20 -11.29 -5.44
CA PHE A 324 0.21 -11.71 -6.42
C PHE A 324 -0.30 -10.50 -7.21
N PHE A 325 -0.69 -9.42 -6.54
CA PHE A 325 -1.15 -8.22 -7.25
C PHE A 325 -0.03 -7.55 -8.05
N GLN A 326 1.20 -7.45 -7.53
CA GLN A 326 2.34 -6.90 -8.30
C GLN A 326 2.56 -7.67 -9.60
N PHE A 327 2.53 -9.01 -9.55
CA PHE A 327 2.68 -9.83 -10.74
C PHE A 327 1.46 -9.77 -11.68
N GLN A 328 0.25 -9.67 -11.14
CA GLN A 328 -0.94 -9.48 -11.96
C GLN A 328 -0.90 -8.15 -12.72
N PHE A 329 -0.38 -7.08 -12.11
CA PHE A 329 -0.17 -5.80 -12.81
C PHE A 329 0.93 -5.90 -13.86
N ALA A 330 1.98 -6.66 -13.60
CA ALA A 330 3.01 -6.94 -14.60
C ALA A 330 2.43 -7.71 -15.82
N LYS A 331 1.47 -8.61 -15.58
CA LYS A 331 0.80 -9.41 -16.62
C LYS A 331 -0.24 -8.63 -17.42
N HIS A 332 -1.14 -7.90 -16.76
CA HIS A 332 -2.32 -7.28 -17.38
C HIS A 332 -2.20 -5.76 -17.60
N GLY A 333 -1.20 -5.12 -16.97
CA GLY A 333 -0.90 -3.71 -17.16
C GLY A 333 -2.12 -2.79 -16.94
N SER A 334 -2.42 -1.98 -17.94
CA SER A 334 -3.47 -0.95 -17.88
C SER A 334 -4.90 -1.48 -17.72
N ASP A 335 -5.12 -2.79 -17.91
CA ASP A 335 -6.46 -3.38 -17.89
C ASP A 335 -7.09 -3.30 -16.50
N PHE A 336 -6.27 -3.25 -15.44
CA PHE A 336 -6.71 -2.98 -14.07
C PHE A 336 -7.23 -1.56 -13.83
N PHE A 337 -7.09 -0.63 -14.77
CA PHE A 337 -7.61 0.74 -14.64
C PHE A 337 -8.87 0.95 -15.51
N ARG A 338 -9.30 -0.08 -16.25
CA ARG A 338 -10.52 -0.01 -17.06
C ARG A 338 -11.76 -0.26 -16.22
N ARG A 339 -12.87 0.35 -16.62
CA ARG A 339 -14.17 0.19 -15.96
C ARG A 339 -14.60 -1.28 -15.89
N GLU A 340 -14.33 -2.03 -16.96
CA GLU A 340 -14.65 -3.44 -17.13
C GLU A 340 -13.65 -4.39 -16.47
N GLY A 341 -12.53 -3.87 -15.97
CA GLY A 341 -11.41 -4.61 -15.37
C GLY A 341 -10.78 -5.64 -16.32
N ILE A 342 -9.95 -6.53 -15.75
CA ILE A 342 -9.26 -7.60 -16.50
C ILE A 342 -10.23 -8.68 -17.00
N ARG A 343 -11.46 -8.72 -16.48
CA ARG A 343 -12.51 -9.67 -16.91
C ARG A 343 -13.40 -9.14 -18.04
N GLU A 344 -13.21 -7.89 -18.46
CA GLU A 344 -13.99 -7.24 -19.53
C GLU A 344 -15.52 -7.32 -19.28
N ARG A 345 -15.96 -7.21 -18.02
CA ARG A 345 -17.37 -7.27 -17.62
C ARG A 345 -18.13 -6.02 -18.07
N THR A 346 -18.89 -6.15 -19.15
CA THR A 346 -19.75 -5.08 -19.71
C THR A 346 -21.22 -5.20 -19.27
N ASP A 347 -21.55 -6.23 -18.49
CA ASP A 347 -22.88 -6.50 -17.95
C ASP A 347 -23.20 -5.73 -16.66
N ILE A 348 -22.20 -5.10 -16.03
CA ILE A 348 -22.40 -4.30 -14.82
C ILE A 348 -22.68 -2.84 -15.21
N ASP A 349 -23.88 -2.36 -14.90
CA ASP A 349 -24.28 -0.97 -15.13
C ASP A 349 -23.81 -0.06 -13.98
N TRP A 350 -22.56 0.39 -14.06
CA TRP A 350 -22.02 1.34 -13.07
C TRP A 350 -22.72 2.70 -13.17
N ARG A 351 -23.31 3.15 -12.06
CA ARG A 351 -23.95 4.45 -11.91
C ARG A 351 -22.90 5.55 -11.72
N SER A 352 -23.28 6.75 -12.14
CA SER A 352 -22.61 7.99 -11.75
C SER A 352 -23.59 8.84 -10.94
N ASP A 353 -23.27 9.05 -9.66
CA ASP A 353 -24.07 9.83 -8.74
C ASP A 353 -23.11 10.53 -7.75
N ASP A 354 -22.80 11.79 -8.04
CA ASP A 354 -21.80 12.54 -7.28
C ASP A 354 -22.25 12.77 -5.83
N ALA A 355 -23.56 12.95 -5.59
CA ALA A 355 -24.08 13.17 -4.25
C ALA A 355 -23.94 11.91 -3.37
N GLN A 356 -24.25 10.72 -3.91
CA GLN A 356 -24.03 9.46 -3.18
C GLN A 356 -22.54 9.17 -2.96
N PHE A 357 -21.70 9.47 -3.96
CA PHE A 357 -20.25 9.32 -3.82
C PHE A 357 -19.68 10.25 -2.73
N GLU A 358 -20.09 11.51 -2.70
CA GLU A 358 -19.66 12.49 -1.71
C GLU A 358 -20.05 12.08 -0.29
N ARG A 359 -21.29 11.58 -0.10
CA ARG A 359 -21.73 11.02 1.19
C ARG A 359 -20.91 9.80 1.62
N TRP A 360 -20.61 8.88 0.69
CA TRP A 360 -19.72 7.75 0.98
C TRP A 360 -18.31 8.22 1.35
N ALA A 361 -17.75 9.13 0.57
CA ALA A 361 -16.40 9.68 0.80
C ALA A 361 -16.30 10.40 2.17
N ALA A 362 -17.35 11.10 2.58
CA ALA A 362 -17.42 11.80 3.87
C ALA A 362 -17.70 10.88 5.07
N GLY A 363 -18.23 9.68 4.85
CA GLY A 363 -18.75 8.83 5.93
C GLY A 363 -20.07 9.36 6.49
N GLU A 364 -21.00 9.66 5.59
CA GLU A 364 -22.35 10.17 5.86
C GLU A 364 -23.42 9.34 5.11
N THR A 365 -23.17 8.04 4.93
CA THR A 365 -24.05 7.12 4.23
C THR A 365 -25.32 6.78 5.01
N GLY A 366 -25.29 7.01 6.34
CA GLY A 366 -26.33 6.54 7.25
C GLY A 366 -26.17 5.08 7.64
N VAL A 367 -25.04 4.45 7.26
CA VAL A 367 -24.67 3.08 7.62
C VAL A 367 -23.43 3.12 8.52
N PRO A 368 -23.58 2.99 9.86
CA PRO A 368 -22.54 3.30 10.84
C PRO A 368 -21.21 2.59 10.59
N PHE A 369 -21.24 1.31 10.22
CA PHE A 369 -20.01 0.56 9.97
C PHE A 369 -19.22 1.09 8.76
N VAL A 370 -19.90 1.55 7.70
CA VAL A 370 -19.25 2.19 6.55
C VAL A 370 -18.75 3.58 6.94
N ASP A 371 -19.60 4.35 7.63
CA ASP A 371 -19.29 5.73 8.01
C ASP A 371 -18.10 5.82 8.96
N ALA A 372 -18.04 4.95 9.98
CA ALA A 372 -16.92 4.84 10.90
C ALA A 372 -15.59 4.56 10.15
N ASN A 373 -15.61 3.62 9.21
CA ASN A 373 -14.44 3.30 8.39
C ASN A 373 -14.01 4.48 7.50
N MET A 374 -14.95 5.10 6.81
CA MET A 374 -14.62 6.24 5.94
C MET A 374 -14.09 7.45 6.75
N ARG A 375 -14.62 7.68 7.96
CA ARG A 375 -14.10 8.70 8.88
C ARG A 375 -12.72 8.35 9.45
N GLU A 376 -12.44 7.08 9.77
CA GLU A 376 -11.09 6.62 10.13
C GLU A 376 -10.10 6.92 9.00
N LEU A 377 -10.43 6.54 7.76
CA LEU A 377 -9.59 6.78 6.59
C LEU A 377 -9.30 8.28 6.39
N ASN A 378 -10.33 9.11 6.50
CA ASN A 378 -10.18 10.55 6.30
C ASN A 378 -9.32 11.19 7.39
N ALA A 379 -9.52 10.80 8.65
CA ALA A 379 -8.81 11.37 9.79
C ALA A 379 -7.35 10.89 9.90
N THR A 380 -7.08 9.64 9.51
CA THR A 380 -5.79 8.98 9.82
C THR A 380 -4.97 8.57 8.60
N GLY A 381 -5.60 8.53 7.42
CA GLY A 381 -5.00 7.96 6.21
C GLY A 381 -4.89 6.43 6.25
N TYR A 382 -5.45 5.76 7.25
CA TYR A 382 -5.44 4.31 7.36
C TYR A 382 -6.86 3.77 7.57
N MET A 383 -7.07 2.53 7.16
CA MET A 383 -8.29 1.78 7.41
C MET A 383 -7.92 0.30 7.51
N SER A 384 -8.52 -0.43 8.45
CA SER A 384 -8.33 -1.88 8.59
C SER A 384 -8.68 -2.62 7.28
N ASN A 385 -8.07 -3.79 7.03
CA ASN A 385 -8.44 -4.59 5.84
C ASN A 385 -9.94 -4.94 5.82
N ARG A 386 -10.52 -5.27 6.98
CA ARG A 386 -11.95 -5.55 7.14
C ARG A 386 -12.80 -4.34 6.77
N GLY A 387 -12.38 -3.16 7.19
CA GLY A 387 -12.96 -1.88 6.83
C GLY A 387 -12.97 -1.63 5.34
N ARG A 388 -11.79 -1.76 4.71
CA ARG A 388 -11.60 -1.53 3.26
C ARG A 388 -12.52 -2.42 2.44
N GLN A 389 -12.63 -3.69 2.81
CA GLN A 389 -13.52 -4.64 2.15
C GLN A 389 -14.99 -4.21 2.20
N ASN A 390 -15.47 -3.76 3.36
CA ASN A 390 -16.85 -3.33 3.54
C ASN A 390 -17.14 -1.99 2.85
N ALA A 391 -16.27 -0.99 3.00
CA ALA A 391 -16.44 0.30 2.36
C ALA A 391 -16.42 0.19 0.82
N ALA A 392 -15.51 -0.63 0.26
CA ALA A 392 -15.44 -0.88 -1.18
C ALA A 392 -16.63 -1.70 -1.68
N SER A 393 -17.05 -2.73 -0.94
CA SER A 393 -18.23 -3.51 -1.31
C SER A 393 -19.47 -2.63 -1.30
N PHE A 394 -19.64 -1.79 -0.29
CA PHE A 394 -20.80 -0.90 -0.21
C PHE A 394 -20.87 0.04 -1.42
N LEU A 395 -19.75 0.64 -1.83
CA LEU A 395 -19.71 1.49 -3.01
C LEU A 395 -20.01 0.73 -4.31
N ALA A 396 -19.38 -0.42 -4.51
CA ALA A 396 -19.45 -1.15 -5.78
C ALA A 396 -20.71 -2.04 -5.90
N ASN A 397 -21.17 -2.63 -4.81
CA ASN A 397 -22.23 -3.63 -4.81
C ASN A 397 -23.58 -3.07 -4.38
N ASP A 398 -23.63 -2.25 -3.34
CA ASP A 398 -24.87 -1.70 -2.80
C ASP A 398 -25.28 -0.42 -3.56
N LEU A 399 -24.34 0.51 -3.78
CA LEU A 399 -24.62 1.74 -4.52
C LEU A 399 -24.52 1.58 -6.04
N ARG A 400 -23.81 0.55 -6.49
CA ARG A 400 -23.45 0.33 -7.91
C ARG A 400 -22.71 1.51 -8.53
N LEU A 401 -21.93 2.28 -7.75
CA LEU A 401 -21.12 3.36 -8.29
C LEU A 401 -19.85 2.83 -8.94
N ASP A 402 -19.32 3.55 -9.92
CA ASP A 402 -18.06 3.20 -10.59
C ASP A 402 -16.93 3.01 -9.58
N TRP A 403 -16.49 1.76 -9.44
CA TRP A 403 -15.49 1.33 -8.48
C TRP A 403 -14.16 2.09 -8.59
N ARG A 404 -13.82 2.61 -9.78
CA ARG A 404 -12.60 3.38 -10.01
C ARG A 404 -12.58 4.68 -9.21
N ARG A 405 -13.75 5.26 -8.94
CA ARG A 405 -13.87 6.46 -8.10
C ARG A 405 -13.50 6.16 -6.64
N GLY A 406 -13.94 5.02 -6.13
CA GLY A 406 -13.55 4.54 -4.81
C GLY A 406 -12.06 4.20 -4.73
N ALA A 407 -11.53 3.53 -5.75
CA ALA A 407 -10.10 3.23 -5.85
C ALA A 407 -9.23 4.49 -5.90
N ALA A 408 -9.64 5.51 -6.65
CA ALA A 408 -8.97 6.81 -6.73
C ALA A 408 -9.07 7.59 -5.40
N TYR A 409 -10.21 7.52 -4.70
CA TYR A 409 -10.35 8.12 -3.38
C TYR A 409 -9.39 7.49 -2.36
N PHE A 410 -9.26 6.16 -2.39
CA PHE A 410 -8.30 5.43 -1.58
C PHE A 410 -6.86 5.77 -1.98
N GLU A 411 -6.58 5.95 -3.28
CA GLU A 411 -5.30 6.47 -3.76
C GLU A 411 -5.01 7.86 -3.19
N THR A 412 -5.98 8.76 -3.04
CA THR A 412 -5.74 10.05 -2.38
C THR A 412 -5.45 9.88 -0.88
N ARG A 413 -6.27 9.11 -0.17
CA ARG A 413 -6.33 9.12 1.30
C ARG A 413 -5.34 8.19 1.97
N LEU A 414 -5.04 7.03 1.39
CA LEU A 414 -4.26 6.00 2.06
C LEU A 414 -2.79 6.42 2.21
N VAL A 415 -2.30 6.39 3.45
CA VAL A 415 -0.87 6.50 3.77
C VAL A 415 -0.09 5.32 3.19
N ASP A 416 -0.74 4.15 3.03
CA ASP A 416 -0.17 2.92 2.49
C ASP A 416 -0.61 2.59 1.06
N TYR A 417 -0.97 3.60 0.27
CA TYR A 417 -1.40 3.41 -1.12
C TYR A 417 -0.33 2.71 -1.98
N ASP A 418 -0.55 1.43 -2.26
CA ASP A 418 0.14 0.65 -3.28
C ASP A 418 -0.78 0.46 -4.50
N PRO A 419 -0.40 0.90 -5.72
CA PRO A 419 -1.28 0.86 -6.86
C PRO A 419 -1.76 -0.55 -7.20
N ALA A 420 -0.87 -1.55 -7.17
CA ALA A 420 -1.23 -2.92 -7.53
C ALA A 420 -2.21 -3.52 -6.51
N SER A 421 -1.89 -3.35 -5.22
CA SER A 421 -2.71 -3.86 -4.11
C SER A 421 -4.05 -3.12 -4.02
N ASN A 422 -4.07 -1.80 -4.19
CA ASN A 422 -5.28 -0.99 -4.12
C ASN A 422 -6.22 -1.33 -5.30
N TYR A 423 -5.78 -1.11 -6.53
CA TYR A 423 -6.62 -1.31 -7.71
C TYR A 423 -6.93 -2.80 -7.94
N GLY A 424 -6.02 -3.71 -7.58
CA GLY A 424 -6.26 -5.14 -7.59
C GLY A 424 -7.37 -5.58 -6.62
N ASN A 425 -7.34 -5.11 -5.37
CA ASN A 425 -8.40 -5.39 -4.39
C ASN A 425 -9.74 -4.73 -4.77
N TRP A 426 -9.72 -3.50 -5.28
CA TRP A 426 -10.94 -2.84 -5.74
C TRP A 426 -11.58 -3.57 -6.92
N ALA A 427 -10.79 -3.97 -7.92
CA ALA A 427 -11.27 -4.78 -9.03
C ALA A 427 -11.81 -6.14 -8.56
N TYR A 428 -11.14 -6.78 -7.59
CA TYR A 428 -11.59 -8.03 -6.97
C TYR A 428 -12.99 -7.87 -6.34
N ILE A 429 -13.18 -6.84 -5.50
CA ILE A 429 -14.44 -6.58 -4.79
C ILE A 429 -15.56 -6.15 -5.75
N ALA A 430 -15.22 -5.42 -6.81
CA ALA A 430 -16.15 -4.99 -7.85
C ALA A 430 -16.55 -6.12 -8.83
N GLY A 431 -15.98 -7.32 -8.71
CA GLY A 431 -16.30 -8.47 -9.57
C GLY A 431 -15.71 -8.41 -10.98
N VAL A 432 -14.79 -7.46 -11.23
CA VAL A 432 -14.14 -7.23 -12.54
C VAL A 432 -12.65 -7.64 -12.56
N GLY A 433 -12.10 -7.99 -11.39
CA GLY A 433 -10.70 -8.35 -11.16
C GLY A 433 -10.44 -9.85 -11.12
N ASN A 434 -9.46 -10.23 -10.30
CA ASN A 434 -9.10 -11.62 -10.04
C ASN A 434 -10.22 -12.40 -9.32
N ASP A 435 -10.29 -13.73 -9.52
CA ASP A 435 -11.37 -14.63 -9.05
C ASP A 435 -12.73 -14.40 -9.77
N SER A 436 -13.44 -15.51 -10.02
CA SER A 436 -14.69 -15.53 -10.79
C SER A 436 -15.94 -15.43 -9.93
N ARG A 437 -15.80 -15.41 -8.60
CA ARG A 437 -16.91 -15.37 -7.66
C ARG A 437 -17.44 -13.95 -7.48
N ASP A 438 -18.68 -13.72 -7.84
CA ASP A 438 -19.41 -12.51 -7.48
C ASP A 438 -19.80 -12.63 -5.99
N ARG A 439 -19.15 -11.84 -5.13
CA ARG A 439 -19.40 -11.82 -3.67
C ARG A 439 -19.56 -10.37 -3.21
N SER A 440 -20.72 -10.04 -2.64
CA SER A 440 -20.93 -8.84 -1.86
C SER A 440 -20.71 -9.12 -0.37
N PHE A 441 -20.41 -8.07 0.39
CA PHE A 441 -20.38 -8.11 1.85
C PHE A 441 -21.69 -7.53 2.38
N ASP A 442 -22.42 -8.33 3.16
CA ASP A 442 -23.51 -7.85 3.98
C ASP A 442 -22.93 -7.02 5.13
N VAL A 443 -23.02 -5.70 5.02
CA VAL A 443 -22.41 -4.76 5.97
C VAL A 443 -23.00 -4.92 7.38
N ARG A 444 -24.30 -5.21 7.51
CA ARG A 444 -24.95 -5.40 8.83
C ARG A 444 -24.42 -6.65 9.51
N TRP A 445 -24.32 -7.76 8.76
CA TRP A 445 -23.72 -8.98 9.29
C TRP A 445 -22.25 -8.77 9.68
N GLN A 446 -21.49 -8.02 8.89
CA GLN A 446 -20.08 -7.73 9.15
C GLN A 446 -19.89 -6.87 10.41
N ALA A 447 -20.71 -5.84 10.58
CA ALA A 447 -20.69 -5.00 11.77
C ALA A 447 -20.92 -5.83 13.04
N ASN A 448 -22.01 -6.61 13.08
CA ASN A 448 -22.33 -7.48 14.21
C ASN A 448 -21.25 -8.55 14.48
N ARG A 449 -20.58 -9.05 13.43
CA ARG A 449 -19.56 -10.11 13.53
C ARG A 449 -18.22 -9.62 14.08
N TYR A 450 -17.83 -8.40 13.71
CA TYR A 450 -16.47 -7.86 13.92
C TYR A 450 -16.41 -6.67 14.88
N ASP A 451 -17.56 -6.11 15.25
CA ASP A 451 -17.73 -5.01 16.18
C ASP A 451 -18.98 -5.25 17.06
N GLU A 452 -19.11 -6.44 17.66
CA GLU A 452 -20.32 -6.90 18.38
C GLU A 452 -20.83 -5.87 19.43
N ASP A 453 -19.91 -5.20 20.14
CA ASP A 453 -20.24 -4.21 21.17
C ASP A 453 -20.34 -2.76 20.64
N ALA A 454 -20.19 -2.58 19.32
CA ALA A 454 -20.15 -1.29 18.61
C ALA A 454 -19.04 -0.34 19.09
N GLU A 455 -17.95 -0.86 19.69
CA GLU A 455 -16.85 -0.05 20.20
C GLU A 455 -16.16 0.73 19.07
N TYR A 456 -15.95 0.09 17.92
CA TYR A 456 -15.32 0.73 16.77
C TYR A 456 -16.23 1.81 16.17
N VAL A 457 -17.50 1.48 15.94
CA VAL A 457 -18.51 2.42 15.46
C VAL A 457 -18.57 3.66 16.35
N LYS A 458 -18.68 3.49 17.67
CA LYS A 458 -18.79 4.61 18.62
C LYS A 458 -17.51 5.44 18.73
N THR A 459 -16.34 4.82 18.54
CA THR A 459 -15.06 5.54 18.52
C THR A 459 -15.00 6.58 17.38
N TRP A 460 -15.53 6.21 16.21
CA TRP A 460 -15.47 7.04 15.00
C TRP A 460 -16.74 7.86 14.75
N LEU A 461 -17.86 7.48 15.38
CA LEU A 461 -19.16 8.15 15.36
C LEU A 461 -19.57 8.51 16.79
N PRO A 462 -18.92 9.52 17.42
CA PRO A 462 -19.22 9.90 18.80
C PRO A 462 -20.67 10.37 19.01
N GLU A 463 -21.36 10.80 17.95
CA GLU A 463 -22.79 11.07 17.97
C GLU A 463 -23.64 9.83 18.30
N LEU A 464 -23.13 8.61 18.09
CA LEU A 464 -23.82 7.35 18.38
C LEU A 464 -23.35 6.68 19.70
N ASP A 465 -22.43 7.29 20.44
CA ASP A 465 -21.79 6.69 21.64
C ASP A 465 -22.80 6.28 22.73
N ALA A 466 -23.87 7.07 22.88
CA ALA A 466 -24.91 6.85 23.88
C ALA A 466 -25.85 5.66 23.55
N LEU A 467 -25.83 5.15 22.31
CA LEU A 467 -26.71 4.08 21.88
C LEU A 467 -26.27 2.72 22.42
N PRO A 468 -27.19 1.82 22.80
CA PRO A 468 -26.90 0.39 22.91
C PRO A 468 -26.27 -0.15 21.62
N ALA A 469 -25.44 -1.19 21.71
CA ALA A 469 -24.70 -1.72 20.55
C ALA A 469 -25.61 -2.11 19.37
N GLU A 470 -26.78 -2.69 19.65
CA GLU A 470 -27.77 -3.06 18.63
C GLU A 470 -28.23 -1.82 17.82
N TYR A 471 -28.52 -0.70 18.48
CA TYR A 471 -28.95 0.53 17.81
C TYR A 471 -27.78 1.35 17.25
N ALA A 472 -26.57 1.19 17.78
CA ALA A 472 -25.39 1.87 17.26
C ALA A 472 -25.03 1.38 15.85
N HIS A 473 -25.30 0.11 15.53
CA HIS A 473 -25.13 -0.44 14.18
C HIS A 473 -26.28 -0.12 13.24
N GLU A 474 -27.50 -0.01 13.77
CA GLU A 474 -28.73 0.19 12.99
C GLU A 474 -29.60 1.32 13.58
N PRO A 475 -29.11 2.58 13.60
CA PRO A 475 -29.80 3.67 14.29
C PRO A 475 -31.15 4.03 13.63
N TRP A 476 -31.36 3.64 12.37
CA TRP A 476 -32.64 3.78 11.67
C TRP A 476 -33.77 2.91 12.25
N GLU A 477 -33.46 1.92 13.09
CA GLU A 477 -34.48 1.12 13.79
C GLU A 477 -35.07 1.84 15.02
N LEU A 478 -34.49 2.97 15.45
CA LEU A 478 -34.97 3.75 16.59
C LEU A 478 -36.32 4.40 16.29
N SER A 479 -37.30 4.18 17.18
CA SER A 479 -38.54 4.96 17.21
C SER A 479 -38.28 6.42 17.59
N GLU A 480 -39.23 7.32 17.30
CA GLU A 480 -39.14 8.75 17.67
C GLU A 480 -38.91 8.94 19.19
N ASP A 481 -39.54 8.12 20.04
CA ASP A 481 -39.38 8.17 21.49
C ASP A 481 -37.98 7.70 21.93
N GLU A 482 -37.40 6.71 21.23
CA GLU A 482 -36.03 6.23 21.50
C GLU A 482 -34.98 7.23 21.01
N GLN A 483 -35.15 7.82 19.83
CA GLN A 483 -34.33 8.93 19.34
C GLN A 483 -34.29 10.08 20.36
N ALA A 484 -35.45 10.47 20.90
CA ALA A 484 -35.53 11.49 21.95
C ALA A 484 -34.90 11.05 23.28
N THR A 485 -34.97 9.76 23.62
CA THR A 485 -34.40 9.18 24.85
C THR A 485 -32.87 9.16 24.81
N TYR A 486 -32.30 8.76 23.67
CA TYR A 486 -30.86 8.67 23.49
C TYR A 486 -30.23 9.98 23.00
N GLY A 487 -31.03 10.93 22.51
CA GLY A 487 -30.55 12.22 22.01
C GLY A 487 -29.86 12.11 20.65
N VAL A 488 -30.41 11.27 19.76
CA VAL A 488 -29.92 11.04 18.40
C VAL A 488 -31.10 11.19 17.44
N GLU A 489 -31.24 12.35 16.80
CA GLU A 489 -32.28 12.60 15.78
C GLU A 489 -31.75 12.26 14.38
N LEU A 490 -32.39 11.30 13.70
CA LEU A 490 -32.01 10.92 12.34
C LEU A 490 -32.32 12.03 11.34
N GLY A 491 -31.39 12.25 10.41
CA GLY A 491 -31.44 13.38 9.46
C GLY A 491 -30.97 14.71 10.04
N VAL A 492 -30.65 14.76 11.34
CA VAL A 492 -30.10 15.95 12.03
C VAL A 492 -28.74 15.63 12.66
N ASP A 493 -28.70 14.72 13.63
CA ASP A 493 -27.50 14.34 14.37
C ASP A 493 -26.72 13.22 13.65
N TYR A 494 -27.42 12.30 13.01
CA TYR A 494 -26.84 11.24 12.16
C TYR A 494 -27.72 11.03 10.91
N PRO A 495 -27.15 10.85 9.70
CA PRO A 495 -27.94 10.78 8.47
C PRO A 495 -28.84 9.55 8.39
N GLU A 496 -29.96 9.69 7.70
CA GLU A 496 -30.76 8.53 7.27
C GLU A 496 -29.99 7.69 6.23
N PRO A 497 -30.17 6.35 6.24
CA PRO A 497 -29.58 5.45 5.25
C PRO A 497 -29.86 5.91 3.82
N MET A 498 -28.82 5.96 3.00
CA MET A 498 -28.95 6.36 1.59
C MET A 498 -29.35 5.24 0.64
N VAL A 499 -29.52 4.03 1.18
CA VAL A 499 -30.00 2.84 0.49
C VAL A 499 -31.09 2.17 1.33
N ASP A 500 -32.00 1.48 0.66
CA ASP A 500 -32.91 0.57 1.34
C ASP A 500 -32.13 -0.70 1.69
N LEU A 501 -31.91 -0.89 2.99
CA LEU A 501 -31.13 -2.00 3.53
C LEU A 501 -32.00 -3.24 3.81
N ASP A 502 -33.32 -3.16 3.65
CA ASP A 502 -34.23 -4.31 3.82
C ASP A 502 -34.40 -5.11 2.51
N ASP A 503 -33.94 -4.57 1.38
CA ASP A 503 -34.06 -5.16 0.04
C ASP A 503 -32.76 -5.87 -0.42
N SER A 504 -31.76 -6.03 0.45
CA SER A 504 -30.47 -6.61 0.09
C SER A 504 -30.48 -8.15 0.07
N SER A 505 -31.28 -8.76 -0.82
CA SER A 505 -30.99 -10.08 -1.41
C SER A 505 -31.93 -10.41 -2.60
N GLU A 506 -31.56 -9.96 -3.80
CA GLU A 506 -31.84 -10.67 -5.06
C GLU A 506 -30.59 -10.77 -5.95
#